data_AF-A0A8X6NAW8-F1
#
_entry.id   AF-A0A8X6NAW8-F1
#
_cell.length_a   1.000
_cell.length_b   1.000
_cell.length_c   1.000
_cell.angle_alpha   90.00
_cell.angle_beta   90.00
_cell.angle_gamma   90.00
#
_symmetry.space_group_name_H-M   'P 1'
#
loop_
_entity.id
_entity.type
_entity.pdbx_description
1 polymer ?
#
loop_
_entity_poly.entity_id
_entity_poly.type
_entity_poly.pdbx_seq_one_letter_code
_entity_poly.pdbx_strand_id
1 'polypeptide(L)'
;MWKYGVIADIRGETQRESVKHGTYGLDCSQKCDWNHADSYDHVTGQFHCHKGWNGIRCDSQCDQDQCGPESGNICNYKNNSSCDIINGLCLCERGWMGKNCGQICSAGYFGYNCSETSPVCVNCNGTCHHVTGLCRHCHPGFTGLSCSETCPSGHYGLRCKSLCKCTNYGQRNPATGECQYPLGWKGDNCSIPCPNGTFGLSCKENCSCLNEGYCRRE
;
A
#
# COMPACT_ATOMS: atom_id res chain seq x y z
N MET A 1 43.31 -23.05 -10.53
CA MET A 1 43.24 -22.43 -11.87
C MET A 1 42.59 -21.06 -11.71
N TRP A 2 43.27 -19.99 -12.10
CA TRP A 2 42.73 -18.63 -12.07
C TRP A 2 41.73 -18.47 -13.24
N LYS A 3 40.56 -17.88 -13.00
CA LYS A 3 39.68 -17.42 -14.09
C LYS A 3 39.47 -15.91 -13.93
N TYR A 4 39.52 -15.20 -15.04
CA TYR A 4 39.30 -13.76 -15.09
C TYR A 4 37.79 -13.48 -15.03
N GLY A 5 37.37 -12.66 -14.07
CA GLY A 5 36.01 -12.11 -13.98
C GLY A 5 36.05 -10.60 -14.16
N VAL A 6 34.99 -10.03 -14.73
CA VAL A 6 34.85 -8.58 -14.90
C VAL A 6 33.86 -8.10 -13.84
N ILE A 7 34.30 -7.22 -12.95
CA ILE A 7 33.42 -6.56 -11.99
C ILE A 7 33.26 -5.11 -12.45
N ALA A 8 32.02 -4.64 -12.54
CA ALA A 8 31.70 -3.24 -12.85
C ALA A 8 31.46 -2.49 -11.54
N ASP A 9 32.19 -1.38 -11.35
CA ASP A 9 31.92 -0.44 -10.26
C ASP A 9 30.64 0.38 -10.55
N ILE A 10 30.08 1.06 -9.55
CA ILE A 10 28.89 1.94 -9.61
C ILE A 10 29.02 3.10 -10.61
N ARG A 11 30.18 3.28 -11.25
CA ARG A 11 30.44 4.23 -12.34
C ARG A 11 30.58 3.58 -13.73
N GLY A 12 30.43 2.26 -13.85
CA GLY A 12 30.40 1.54 -15.13
C GLY A 12 31.76 1.31 -15.78
N GLU A 13 32.88 1.58 -15.11
CA GLU A 13 34.21 1.20 -15.59
C GLU A 13 34.54 -0.25 -15.20
N THR A 14 34.98 -1.04 -16.19
CA THR A 14 35.27 -2.47 -16.02
C THR A 14 36.75 -2.65 -15.72
N GLN A 15 37.08 -3.13 -14.51
CA GLN A 15 38.43 -3.57 -14.18
C GLN A 15 38.51 -5.09 -14.11
N ARG A 16 39.63 -5.63 -14.61
CA ARG A 16 39.87 -7.06 -14.76
C ARG A 16 40.64 -7.56 -13.55
N GLU A 17 39.94 -8.05 -12.54
CA GLU A 17 40.56 -8.57 -11.33
C GLU A 17 40.58 -10.10 -11.25
N SER A 18 41.56 -10.61 -10.53
CA SER A 18 41.89 -12.02 -10.42
C SER A 18 41.12 -12.64 -9.24
N VAL A 19 39.94 -13.19 -9.47
CA VAL A 19 39.15 -13.81 -8.39
C VAL A 19 39.74 -15.18 -8.03
N LYS A 20 40.11 -15.36 -6.76
CA LYS A 20 40.63 -16.63 -6.24
C LYS A 20 39.45 -17.57 -5.95
N HIS A 21 39.46 -18.73 -6.61
CA HIS A 21 38.40 -19.74 -6.45
C HIS A 21 38.21 -20.10 -4.96
N GLY A 22 36.98 -19.97 -4.46
CA GLY A 22 36.65 -20.24 -3.06
C GLY A 22 36.71 -19.05 -2.09
N THR A 23 36.53 -17.82 -2.60
CA THR A 23 36.43 -16.60 -1.78
C THR A 23 35.26 -15.71 -2.20
N TYR A 24 34.71 -14.91 -1.27
CA TYR A 24 33.57 -14.01 -1.50
C TYR A 24 33.72 -12.69 -0.71
N GLY A 25 32.80 -11.74 -0.96
CA GLY A 25 32.81 -10.39 -0.38
C GLY A 25 33.50 -9.35 -1.29
N LEU A 26 33.30 -8.06 -0.99
CA LEU A 26 33.76 -6.92 -1.82
C LEU A 26 35.26 -6.95 -2.16
N ASP A 27 36.08 -7.64 -1.36
CA ASP A 27 37.53 -7.79 -1.57
C ASP A 27 38.00 -9.26 -1.65
N CYS A 28 37.11 -10.22 -1.89
CA CYS A 28 37.45 -11.66 -1.91
C CYS A 28 38.21 -12.14 -0.65
N SER A 29 37.97 -11.48 0.49
CA SER A 29 38.70 -11.68 1.73
C SER A 29 38.09 -12.77 2.62
N GLN A 30 36.85 -13.18 2.32
CA GLN A 30 36.16 -14.23 3.05
C GLN A 30 36.38 -15.58 2.37
N LYS A 31 36.81 -16.58 3.14
CA LYS A 31 37.03 -17.96 2.67
C LYS A 31 35.71 -18.72 2.68
N CYS A 32 35.34 -19.29 1.54
CA CYS A 32 34.15 -20.14 1.46
C CYS A 32 34.46 -21.52 2.06
N ASP A 33 33.58 -21.98 2.97
CA ASP A 33 33.63 -23.30 3.59
C ASP A 33 32.57 -24.18 2.89
N TRP A 34 32.99 -24.96 1.89
CA TRP A 34 32.15 -25.55 0.82
C TRP A 34 31.64 -26.97 1.13
N ASN A 35 31.26 -27.26 2.36
CA ASN A 35 31.05 -28.68 2.69
C ASN A 35 29.78 -29.26 2.06
N HIS A 36 28.75 -28.44 1.75
CA HIS A 36 27.49 -28.95 1.19
C HIS A 36 26.83 -28.10 0.08
N ALA A 37 27.60 -27.44 -0.78
CA ALA A 37 27.09 -26.58 -1.87
C ALA A 37 27.52 -27.05 -3.27
N ASP A 38 26.56 -27.16 -4.19
CA ASP A 38 26.77 -27.53 -5.61
C ASP A 38 27.32 -26.37 -6.44
N SER A 39 26.83 -25.16 -6.20
CA SER A 39 27.25 -23.95 -6.92
C SER A 39 26.87 -22.70 -6.15
N TYR A 40 27.24 -21.52 -6.64
CA TYR A 40 26.83 -20.25 -6.06
C TYR A 40 26.69 -19.19 -7.14
N ASP A 41 25.82 -18.22 -6.90
CA ASP A 41 25.71 -17.02 -7.70
C ASP A 41 26.78 -16.02 -7.25
N HIS A 42 27.69 -15.68 -8.17
CA HIS A 42 28.80 -14.78 -7.94
C HIS A 42 28.40 -13.29 -7.87
N VAL A 43 27.18 -12.94 -8.27
CA VAL A 43 26.59 -11.59 -8.23
C VAL A 43 25.81 -11.38 -6.94
N THR A 44 24.99 -12.36 -6.54
CA THR A 44 24.13 -12.25 -5.34
C THR A 44 24.73 -12.87 -4.08
N GLY A 45 25.74 -13.75 -4.22
CA GLY A 45 26.34 -14.48 -3.11
C GLY A 45 25.48 -15.64 -2.59
N GLN A 46 24.40 -16.00 -3.29
CA GLN A 46 23.52 -17.09 -2.90
C GLN A 46 24.10 -18.45 -3.29
N PHE A 47 24.11 -19.40 -2.36
CA PHE A 47 24.57 -20.76 -2.61
C PHE A 47 23.42 -21.66 -3.08
N HIS A 48 23.73 -22.56 -4.02
CA HIS A 48 22.91 -23.71 -4.39
C HIS A 48 23.41 -24.92 -3.60
N CYS A 49 22.61 -25.41 -2.66
CA CYS A 49 23.00 -26.48 -1.75
C CYS A 49 22.82 -27.88 -2.35
N HIS A 50 23.65 -28.83 -1.91
CA HIS A 50 23.44 -30.26 -2.15
C HIS A 50 22.06 -30.70 -1.65
N LYS A 51 21.55 -31.79 -2.20
CA LYS A 51 20.31 -32.42 -1.73
C LYS A 51 20.38 -32.70 -0.22
N GLY A 52 19.36 -32.26 0.51
CA GLY A 52 19.27 -32.44 1.97
C GLY A 52 19.98 -31.35 2.78
N TRP A 53 20.45 -30.27 2.15
CA TRP A 53 21.07 -29.13 2.82
C TRP A 53 20.39 -27.80 2.44
N ASN A 54 20.24 -26.90 3.41
CA ASN A 54 19.66 -25.58 3.24
C ASN A 54 20.42 -24.50 4.03
N GLY A 55 19.93 -23.27 3.95
CA GLY A 55 20.54 -22.10 4.57
C GLY A 55 21.40 -21.30 3.59
N ILE A 56 21.65 -20.03 3.92
CA ILE A 56 22.41 -19.10 3.08
C ILE A 56 23.86 -19.55 2.82
N ARG A 57 24.36 -20.56 3.55
CA ARG A 57 25.70 -21.15 3.41
C ARG A 57 25.66 -22.68 3.31
N CYS A 58 24.50 -23.29 3.12
CA CYS A 58 24.34 -24.75 3.12
C CYS A 58 24.88 -25.41 4.40
N ASP A 59 24.66 -24.77 5.54
CA ASP A 59 25.14 -25.18 6.86
C ASP A 59 24.10 -26.00 7.65
N SER A 60 22.88 -26.06 7.14
CA SER A 60 21.75 -26.65 7.84
C SER A 60 21.28 -27.90 7.10
N GLN A 61 21.36 -29.06 7.76
CA GLN A 61 20.88 -30.32 7.21
C GLN A 61 19.36 -30.39 7.37
N CYS A 62 18.66 -30.75 6.31
CA CYS A 62 17.21 -30.90 6.33
C CYS A 62 16.82 -32.25 6.96
N ASP A 63 15.81 -32.23 7.82
CA ASP A 63 15.19 -33.45 8.30
C ASP A 63 14.54 -34.19 7.12
N GLN A 64 15.03 -35.39 6.80
CA GLN A 64 14.49 -36.32 5.80
C GLN A 64 14.57 -35.91 4.31
N ASP A 65 15.69 -35.34 3.84
CA ASP A 65 15.98 -35.12 2.39
C ASP A 65 14.97 -34.23 1.63
N GLN A 66 14.20 -33.38 2.32
CA GLN A 66 13.06 -32.64 1.74
C GLN A 66 13.39 -31.28 1.11
N CYS A 67 14.68 -30.93 0.98
CA CYS A 67 15.11 -29.63 0.44
C CYS A 67 16.16 -29.82 -0.67
N GLY A 68 15.94 -29.15 -1.80
CA GLY A 68 16.77 -29.25 -3.01
C GLY A 68 15.99 -28.93 -4.29
N PRO A 69 16.67 -28.58 -5.40
CA PRO A 69 16.03 -28.21 -6.66
C PRO A 69 15.23 -29.35 -7.32
N GLU A 70 15.48 -30.61 -6.92
CA GLU A 70 14.75 -31.79 -7.40
C GLU A 70 13.86 -32.46 -6.34
N SER A 71 13.83 -31.97 -5.09
CA SER A 71 12.78 -32.35 -4.14
C SER A 71 11.53 -31.56 -4.52
N GLY A 72 10.74 -32.15 -5.43
CA GLY A 72 9.56 -31.55 -6.06
C GLY A 72 8.44 -31.13 -5.12
N ASN A 73 8.67 -30.06 -4.36
CA ASN A 73 7.65 -29.04 -4.15
C ASN A 73 7.95 -27.91 -5.13
N ILE A 74 7.70 -28.17 -6.41
CA ILE A 74 7.27 -27.12 -7.33
C ILE A 74 5.96 -26.63 -6.73
N CYS A 75 6.05 -25.70 -5.79
CA CYS A 75 4.88 -25.11 -5.20
C CYS A 75 4.14 -24.44 -6.33
N ASN A 76 3.04 -25.05 -6.76
CA ASN A 76 2.19 -24.53 -7.80
C ASN A 76 1.37 -23.41 -7.18
N TYR A 77 2.02 -22.29 -6.87
CA TYR A 77 1.38 -21.09 -6.35
C TYR A 77 0.94 -20.19 -7.50
N LYS A 78 -0.16 -19.46 -7.29
CA LYS A 78 -0.73 -18.51 -8.25
C LYS A 78 -0.59 -17.08 -7.71
N ASN A 79 -0.97 -16.10 -8.54
CA ASN A 79 -1.12 -14.70 -8.11
C ASN A 79 0.16 -14.09 -7.51
N ASN A 80 1.32 -14.37 -8.11
CA ASN A 80 2.62 -13.86 -7.68
C ASN A 80 2.97 -14.19 -6.21
N SER A 81 2.41 -15.28 -5.69
CA SER A 81 2.71 -15.77 -4.34
C SER A 81 4.08 -16.45 -4.30
N SER A 82 4.49 -16.87 -3.11
CA SER A 82 5.76 -17.59 -2.91
C SER A 82 5.52 -18.91 -2.18
N CYS A 83 6.58 -19.64 -1.90
CA CYS A 83 6.51 -20.87 -1.12
C CYS A 83 7.57 -20.90 -0.04
N ASP A 84 7.20 -21.43 1.11
CA ASP A 84 8.10 -21.77 2.18
C ASP A 84 9.01 -22.92 1.72
N ILE A 85 10.30 -22.65 1.63
CA ILE A 85 11.32 -23.61 1.16
C ILE A 85 11.64 -24.71 2.18
N ILE A 86 11.21 -24.56 3.44
CA ILE A 86 11.43 -25.51 4.54
C ILE A 86 10.28 -26.52 4.57
N ASN A 87 9.03 -26.04 4.51
CA ASN A 87 7.85 -26.88 4.70
C ASN A 87 7.04 -27.13 3.40
N GLY A 88 7.37 -26.48 2.29
CA GLY A 88 6.67 -26.62 1.01
C GLY A 88 5.27 -25.99 0.97
N LEU A 89 4.95 -25.12 1.93
CA LEU A 89 3.66 -24.44 2.01
C LEU A 89 3.64 -23.17 1.16
N CYS A 90 2.56 -22.94 0.41
CA CYS A 90 2.41 -21.69 -0.33
C CYS A 90 2.19 -20.52 0.63
N LEU A 91 3.01 -19.48 0.47
CA LEU A 91 2.89 -18.20 1.15
C LEU A 91 2.13 -17.25 0.22
N CYS A 92 0.83 -17.14 0.44
CA CYS A 92 -0.06 -16.39 -0.43
C CYS A 92 0.10 -14.88 -0.28
N GLU A 93 0.25 -14.23 -1.42
CA GLU A 93 0.28 -12.80 -1.56
C GLU A 93 -1.01 -12.16 -1.03
N ARG A 94 -0.96 -10.85 -0.71
CA ARG A 94 -2.09 -10.17 -0.07
C ARG A 94 -3.39 -10.36 -0.86
N GLY A 95 -4.44 -10.78 -0.15
CA GLY A 95 -5.76 -10.98 -0.72
C GLY A 95 -6.02 -12.35 -1.34
N TRP A 96 -5.07 -13.28 -1.21
CA TRP A 96 -5.19 -14.63 -1.73
C TRP A 96 -5.02 -15.68 -0.63
N MET A 97 -5.68 -16.82 -0.82
CA MET A 97 -5.65 -17.98 0.07
C MET A 97 -5.80 -19.30 -0.72
N GLY A 98 -5.79 -20.38 0.05
CA GLY A 98 -5.91 -21.75 -0.45
C GLY A 98 -4.55 -22.37 -0.74
N LYS A 99 -4.55 -23.68 -0.98
CA LYS A 99 -3.32 -24.49 -1.11
C LYS A 99 -2.36 -24.00 -2.20
N ASN A 100 -2.88 -23.32 -3.23
CA ASN A 100 -2.13 -22.75 -4.35
C ASN A 100 -2.28 -21.24 -4.49
N CYS A 101 -2.82 -20.55 -3.48
CA CYS A 101 -3.08 -19.11 -3.53
C CYS A 101 -3.99 -18.67 -4.68
N GLY A 102 -4.83 -19.57 -5.20
CA GLY A 102 -5.74 -19.30 -6.31
C GLY A 102 -7.10 -18.73 -5.90
N GLN A 103 -7.40 -18.66 -4.60
CA GLN A 103 -8.69 -18.23 -4.09
C GLN A 103 -8.59 -16.83 -3.49
N ILE A 104 -9.57 -15.97 -3.76
CA ILE A 104 -9.67 -14.68 -3.07
C ILE A 104 -10.02 -14.88 -1.60
N CYS A 105 -9.65 -13.95 -0.72
CA CYS A 105 -10.07 -14.01 0.67
C CYS A 105 -11.59 -14.06 0.82
N SER A 106 -12.04 -14.88 1.78
CA SER A 106 -13.43 -14.89 2.25
C SER A 106 -13.85 -13.52 2.77
N ALA A 107 -15.14 -13.22 2.72
CA ALA A 107 -15.68 -11.97 3.23
C ALA A 107 -15.28 -11.76 4.71
N GLY A 108 -14.76 -10.57 5.01
CA GLY A 108 -14.26 -10.24 6.34
C GLY A 108 -12.77 -10.49 6.55
N TYR A 109 -12.04 -11.00 5.55
CA TYR A 109 -10.60 -11.28 5.66
C TYR A 109 -9.81 -10.63 4.52
N PHE A 110 -8.56 -10.25 4.81
CA PHE A 110 -7.62 -9.68 3.85
C PHE A 110 -6.16 -9.93 4.29
N GLY A 111 -5.20 -9.40 3.54
CA GLY A 111 -3.77 -9.51 3.88
C GLY A 111 -3.13 -10.81 3.37
N TYR A 112 -1.90 -11.07 3.78
CA TYR A 112 -1.17 -12.29 3.39
C TYR A 112 -1.87 -13.51 3.97
N ASN A 113 -2.05 -14.55 3.15
CA ASN A 113 -2.82 -15.75 3.51
C ASN A 113 -4.20 -15.45 4.11
N CYS A 114 -4.78 -14.26 3.85
CA CYS A 114 -6.04 -13.80 4.45
C CYS A 114 -6.05 -13.83 5.99
N SER A 115 -4.91 -13.57 6.63
CA SER A 115 -4.75 -13.66 8.09
C SER A 115 -5.19 -12.40 8.84
N GLU A 116 -5.54 -11.32 8.14
CA GLU A 116 -6.02 -10.06 8.74
C GLU A 116 -7.55 -9.99 8.68
N THR A 117 -8.20 -9.49 9.74
CA THR A 117 -9.65 -9.29 9.79
C THR A 117 -10.04 -7.89 9.34
N SER A 118 -10.96 -7.81 8.38
CA SER A 118 -11.50 -6.54 7.90
C SER A 118 -12.39 -5.89 8.95
N PRO A 119 -12.39 -4.55 9.08
CA PRO A 119 -13.35 -3.89 9.94
C PRO A 119 -14.78 -4.00 9.41
N VAL A 120 -15.74 -3.74 10.29
CA VAL A 120 -17.15 -3.63 9.91
C VAL A 120 -17.36 -2.32 9.13
N CYS A 121 -17.83 -2.42 7.90
CA CYS A 121 -18.20 -1.25 7.11
C CYS A 121 -19.54 -0.69 7.59
N VAL A 122 -19.57 0.57 8.05
CA VAL A 122 -20.80 1.17 8.61
C VAL A 122 -21.59 2.02 7.61
N ASN A 123 -20.91 2.81 6.76
CA ASN A 123 -21.53 3.65 5.73
C ASN A 123 -21.15 3.15 4.33
N CYS A 124 -21.43 1.88 4.02
CA CYS A 124 -20.98 1.25 2.78
C CYS A 124 -22.00 0.22 2.28
N ASN A 125 -22.10 0.10 0.96
CA ASN A 125 -22.77 -1.04 0.34
C ASN A 125 -21.75 -2.09 -0.08
N GLY A 126 -21.71 -3.22 0.62
CA GLY A 126 -20.91 -4.38 0.25
C GLY A 126 -19.72 -4.67 1.18
N THR A 127 -18.86 -5.58 0.75
CA THR A 127 -17.76 -6.14 1.55
C THR A 127 -16.43 -5.44 1.28
N CYS A 128 -15.48 -5.62 2.20
CA CYS A 128 -14.12 -5.11 2.09
C CYS A 128 -13.40 -5.68 0.85
N HIS A 129 -12.41 -4.93 0.39
CA HIS A 129 -11.54 -5.35 -0.69
C HIS A 129 -10.57 -6.41 -0.18
N HIS A 130 -10.57 -7.59 -0.79
CA HIS A 130 -9.79 -8.75 -0.31
C HIS A 130 -8.29 -8.47 -0.22
N VAL A 131 -7.72 -7.59 -1.07
CA VAL A 131 -6.29 -7.22 -0.99
C VAL A 131 -5.99 -6.17 0.08
N THR A 132 -6.78 -5.10 0.16
CA THR A 132 -6.42 -3.91 0.94
C THR A 132 -7.16 -3.80 2.27
N GLY A 133 -8.19 -4.62 2.50
CA GLY A 133 -9.06 -4.52 3.68
C GLY A 133 -9.99 -3.30 3.67
N LEU A 134 -9.90 -2.41 2.67
CA LEU A 134 -10.71 -1.20 2.57
C LEU A 134 -12.13 -1.52 2.10
N CYS A 135 -13.14 -0.92 2.74
CA CYS A 135 -14.50 -0.97 2.24
C CYS A 135 -14.60 -0.44 0.79
N ARG A 136 -15.25 -1.20 -0.10
CA ARG A 136 -15.24 -0.90 -1.55
C ARG A 136 -16.10 0.30 -1.94
N HIS A 137 -17.23 0.52 -1.28
CA HIS A 137 -18.24 1.51 -1.69
C HIS A 137 -18.75 2.33 -0.51
N CYS A 138 -17.87 3.14 0.09
CA CYS A 138 -18.32 4.14 1.06
C CYS A 138 -19.39 5.04 0.44
N HIS A 139 -20.44 5.37 1.17
CA HIS A 139 -21.41 6.37 0.76
C HIS A 139 -20.72 7.73 0.55
N PRO A 140 -21.26 8.60 -0.32
CA PRO A 140 -20.74 9.96 -0.47
C PRO A 140 -20.65 10.67 0.88
N GLY A 141 -19.53 11.36 1.11
CA GLY A 141 -19.27 12.04 2.38
C GLY A 141 -18.52 11.23 3.42
N PHE A 142 -18.22 9.95 3.14
CA PHE A 142 -17.47 9.08 4.03
C PHE A 142 -16.22 8.49 3.38
N THR A 143 -15.21 8.24 4.22
CA THR A 143 -13.90 7.66 3.87
C THR A 143 -13.33 6.84 5.04
N GLY A 144 -12.08 6.40 4.90
CA GLY A 144 -11.39 5.55 5.86
C GLY A 144 -11.59 4.05 5.57
N LEU A 145 -10.95 3.22 6.40
CA LEU A 145 -10.92 1.76 6.21
C LEU A 145 -12.31 1.11 6.35
N SER A 146 -13.13 1.64 7.26
CA SER A 146 -14.48 1.17 7.63
C SER A 146 -15.63 2.07 7.13
N CYS A 147 -15.31 3.12 6.36
CA CYS A 147 -16.25 4.20 6.02
C CYS A 147 -16.87 4.90 7.24
N SER A 148 -16.19 4.93 8.39
CA SER A 148 -16.67 5.63 9.59
C SER A 148 -16.25 7.09 9.65
N GLU A 149 -15.24 7.50 8.86
CA GLU A 149 -14.73 8.86 8.86
C GLU A 149 -15.53 9.70 7.87
N THR A 150 -15.91 10.92 8.26
CA THR A 150 -16.48 11.90 7.33
C THR A 150 -15.36 12.50 6.47
N CYS A 151 -15.73 13.07 5.31
CA CYS A 151 -14.73 13.68 4.45
C CYS A 151 -13.92 14.77 5.15
N PRO A 152 -12.58 14.79 4.96
CA PRO A 152 -11.75 15.84 5.51
C PRO A 152 -12.13 17.18 4.89
N SER A 153 -11.85 18.25 5.64
CA SER A 153 -12.09 19.61 5.19
C SER A 153 -11.52 19.86 3.79
N GLY A 154 -12.36 20.37 2.89
CA GLY A 154 -11.99 20.66 1.51
C GLY A 154 -12.25 19.55 0.52
N HIS A 155 -12.74 18.39 0.98
CA HIS A 155 -13.05 17.25 0.13
C HIS A 155 -14.51 16.80 0.29
N TYR A 156 -15.08 16.19 -0.74
CA TYR A 156 -16.46 15.71 -0.74
C TYR A 156 -16.69 14.56 -1.74
N GLY A 157 -17.89 14.00 -1.70
CA GLY A 157 -18.35 13.00 -2.66
C GLY A 157 -17.87 11.58 -2.34
N LEU A 158 -17.86 10.73 -3.35
CA LEU A 158 -17.49 9.32 -3.20
C LEU A 158 -16.01 9.19 -2.79
N ARG A 159 -15.75 8.59 -1.63
CA ARG A 159 -14.39 8.46 -1.05
C ARG A 159 -13.64 9.79 -0.96
N CYS A 160 -14.37 10.90 -0.86
CA CYS A 160 -13.79 12.24 -0.72
C CYS A 160 -12.79 12.60 -1.82
N LYS A 161 -12.99 12.11 -3.05
CA LYS A 161 -12.08 12.37 -4.18
C LYS A 161 -12.26 13.74 -4.82
N SER A 162 -13.38 14.42 -4.56
CA SER A 162 -13.69 15.72 -5.15
C SER A 162 -13.26 16.85 -4.21
N LEU A 163 -12.72 17.93 -4.78
CA LEU A 163 -12.29 19.13 -4.06
C LEU A 163 -13.40 20.17 -4.01
N CYS A 164 -13.71 20.65 -2.80
CA CYS A 164 -14.66 21.74 -2.59
C CYS A 164 -14.10 23.06 -3.13
N LYS A 165 -14.95 23.87 -3.78
CA LYS A 165 -14.60 25.20 -4.29
C LYS A 165 -15.05 26.35 -3.39
N CYS A 166 -15.62 26.04 -2.22
CA CYS A 166 -16.16 27.03 -1.30
C CYS A 166 -15.09 27.95 -0.73
N THR A 167 -15.41 29.23 -0.62
CA THR A 167 -14.57 30.28 -0.04
C THR A 167 -15.16 30.76 1.31
N ASN A 168 -14.46 31.64 2.02
CA ASN A 168 -14.94 32.31 3.25
C ASN A 168 -15.44 31.36 4.36
N TYR A 169 -14.78 30.23 4.58
CA TYR A 169 -15.10 29.28 5.66
C TYR A 169 -16.53 28.71 5.65
N GLY A 170 -17.24 28.76 4.51
CA GLY A 170 -18.56 28.15 4.39
C GLY A 170 -18.52 26.66 4.82
N GLN A 171 -19.45 26.26 5.69
CA GLN A 171 -19.63 24.84 6.01
C GLN A 171 -19.94 24.07 4.73
N ARG A 172 -19.40 22.87 4.60
CA ARG A 172 -19.44 22.11 3.34
C ARG A 172 -20.24 20.84 3.57
N ASN A 173 -21.17 20.54 2.68
CA ASN A 173 -21.80 19.23 2.69
C ASN A 173 -20.77 18.19 2.21
N PRO A 174 -20.34 17.24 3.06
CA PRO A 174 -19.33 16.27 2.69
C PRO A 174 -19.83 15.29 1.61
N ALA A 175 -21.14 15.09 1.48
CA ALA A 175 -21.72 14.20 0.47
C ALA A 175 -21.84 14.88 -0.89
N THR A 176 -22.40 16.09 -0.96
CA THR A 176 -22.71 16.77 -2.23
C THR A 176 -21.65 17.78 -2.67
N GLY A 177 -20.84 18.28 -1.72
CA GLY A 177 -19.88 19.35 -1.97
C GLY A 177 -20.50 20.74 -2.01
N GLU A 178 -21.82 20.85 -1.78
CA GLU A 178 -22.51 22.12 -1.74
C GLU A 178 -21.99 22.97 -0.58
N CYS A 179 -21.77 24.25 -0.90
CA CYS A 179 -21.35 25.24 0.07
C CYS A 179 -22.58 25.72 0.83
N GLN A 180 -22.54 25.56 2.15
CA GLN A 180 -23.50 26.18 3.05
C GLN A 180 -23.08 27.63 3.24
N TYR A 181 -23.97 28.56 2.89
CA TYR A 181 -23.69 29.99 2.90
C TYR A 181 -23.28 30.47 4.30
N PRO A 182 -22.07 31.03 4.49
CA PRO A 182 -21.79 31.82 5.68
C PRO A 182 -22.65 33.08 5.67
N LEU A 183 -22.97 33.60 6.86
CA LEU A 183 -23.77 34.82 6.99
C LEU A 183 -23.11 35.97 6.23
N GLY A 184 -23.89 36.75 5.49
CA GLY A 184 -23.34 37.87 4.72
C GLY A 184 -22.73 37.49 3.37
N TRP A 185 -22.79 36.22 2.96
CA TRP A 185 -22.30 35.74 1.65
C TRP A 185 -23.35 34.90 0.90
N LYS A 186 -23.26 34.91 -0.43
CA LYS A 186 -24.09 34.13 -1.36
C LYS A 186 -23.28 33.63 -2.57
N GLY A 187 -23.96 32.93 -3.48
CA GLY A 187 -23.38 32.32 -4.68
C GLY A 187 -22.81 30.91 -4.43
N ASP A 188 -22.74 30.08 -5.47
CA ASP A 188 -22.47 28.63 -5.38
C ASP A 188 -21.19 28.26 -4.62
N ASN A 189 -20.22 29.17 -4.54
CA ASN A 189 -18.94 29.02 -3.85
C ASN A 189 -18.75 29.99 -2.66
N CYS A 190 -19.82 30.68 -2.23
CA CYS A 190 -19.82 31.68 -1.17
C CYS A 190 -18.86 32.88 -1.40
N SER A 191 -18.57 33.23 -2.66
CA SER A 191 -17.67 34.34 -2.99
C SER A 191 -18.36 35.69 -3.18
N ILE A 192 -19.69 35.74 -3.20
CA ILE A 192 -20.45 36.97 -3.47
C ILE A 192 -20.92 37.56 -2.13
N PRO A 193 -20.48 38.76 -1.73
CA PRO A 193 -21.00 39.39 -0.50
C PRO A 193 -22.47 39.77 -0.67
N CYS A 194 -23.21 39.81 0.42
CA CYS A 194 -24.59 40.28 0.41
C CYS A 194 -24.67 41.74 -0.10
N PRO A 195 -25.70 42.07 -0.90
CA PRO A 195 -25.93 43.44 -1.31
C PRO A 195 -26.20 44.33 -0.10
N ASN A 196 -25.89 45.61 -0.26
CA ASN A 196 -26.01 46.58 0.84
C ASN A 196 -27.44 46.60 1.40
N GLY A 197 -27.54 46.59 2.73
CA GLY A 197 -28.83 46.54 3.43
C GLY A 197 -29.37 45.12 3.69
N THR A 198 -28.67 44.07 3.23
CA THR A 198 -29.05 42.67 3.52
C THR A 198 -27.94 41.89 4.23
N PHE A 199 -28.34 40.92 5.05
CA PHE A 199 -27.45 40.01 5.78
C PHE A 199 -28.12 38.65 5.99
N GLY A 200 -27.50 37.79 6.80
CA GLY A 200 -28.06 36.48 7.14
C GLY A 200 -27.79 35.39 6.10
N LEU A 201 -28.40 34.22 6.27
CA LEU A 201 -28.25 33.08 5.37
C LEU A 201 -28.81 33.42 3.98
N SER A 202 -27.96 33.31 2.95
CA SER A 202 -28.33 33.66 1.57
C SER A 202 -28.85 35.10 1.39
N CYS A 203 -28.49 36.03 2.28
CA CYS A 203 -28.88 37.45 2.23
C CYS A 203 -30.39 37.71 2.34
N LYS A 204 -31.12 36.89 3.10
CA LYS A 204 -32.58 37.00 3.25
C LYS A 204 -33.04 37.97 4.34
N GLU A 205 -32.14 38.44 5.20
CA GLU A 205 -32.48 39.33 6.29
C GLU A 205 -32.12 40.79 5.95
N ASN A 206 -32.95 41.73 6.41
CA ASN A 206 -32.73 43.17 6.20
C ASN A 206 -32.03 43.78 7.40
N CYS A 207 -31.02 44.60 7.15
CA CYS A 207 -30.27 45.25 8.22
C CYS A 207 -31.06 46.38 8.87
N SER A 208 -31.04 46.43 10.20
CA SER A 208 -31.65 47.49 11.01
C SER A 208 -30.65 48.60 11.37
N CYS A 209 -29.77 48.97 10.43
CA CYS A 209 -28.73 49.95 10.69
C CYS A 209 -29.32 51.36 10.82
N LEU A 210 -29.00 52.07 11.91
CA LEU A 210 -29.34 53.48 12.08
C LEU A 210 -28.29 54.38 11.39
N ASN A 211 -28.68 55.59 11.00
CA ASN A 211 -27.78 56.63 10.45
C ASN A 211 -26.98 56.19 9.20
N GLU A 212 -27.62 55.50 8.25
CA GLU A 212 -26.98 55.05 6.99
C GLU A 212 -25.79 54.09 7.17
N GLY A 213 -25.69 53.43 8.33
CA GLY A 213 -24.62 52.46 8.60
C GLY A 213 -24.65 51.23 7.69
N TYR A 214 -23.47 50.66 7.43
CA TYR A 214 -23.33 49.41 6.68
C TYR A 214 -23.39 48.19 7.61
N CYS A 215 -23.99 47.10 7.13
CA CYS A 215 -24.07 45.84 7.89
C CYS A 215 -22.68 45.22 8.04
N ARG A 216 -22.39 44.69 9.24
CA ARG A 216 -21.24 43.80 9.42
C ARG A 216 -21.50 42.48 8.70
N ARG A 217 -20.43 41.94 8.11
CA ARG A 217 -20.46 40.66 7.38
C ARG A 217 -20.03 39.48 8.26
N GLU A 218 -19.74 39.74 9.53
CA GLU A 218 -19.23 38.82 10.56
C GLU A 218 -19.99 39.00 11.87
#